data_AF-A0A836RIN3-F1
#
_entry.id   AF-A0A836RIN3-F1
#
_cell.length_a   1.000
_cell.length_b   1.000
_cell.length_c   1.000
_cell.angle_alpha   90.00
_cell.angle_beta   90.00
_cell.angle_gamma   90.00
#
_symmetry.space_group_name_H-M   'P 1'
#
loop_
_entity.id
_entity.type
_entity.pdbx_description
1 polymer ?
#
loop_
_entity_poly.entity_id
_entity_poly.type
_entity_poly.pdbx_seq_one_letter_code
_entity_poly.pdbx_strand_id
1 'polypeptide(L)'
;MELKRTDLSLRRERVVLVRVVRDGTRLGVAPLGELARLARTARAHVVGEIVQRCAAPDPTYYVGRGKLREVQEVCRATDADAVICDDDLSASQVRKLEDALGLKVLDRSELILDVFATRAQTRQAKLQVELAQLEYALPRLMRMWTHLSRVEGGIGMRGPGERQLETDRRLVRRRIQDLKRQLARIERRREQVVRAREDVTTVALVDYTNAGKSTLLNALTGARTLVEDKDR
;
A
#
# COMPACT_ATOMS: atom_id res chain seq x y z
N MET A 1 1.96 -13.88 -18.77
CA MET A 1 2.96 -13.39 -17.79
C MET A 1 2.22 -13.15 -16.50
N GLU A 2 2.07 -14.20 -15.69
CA GLU A 2 1.63 -14.05 -14.30
C GLU A 2 2.73 -13.27 -13.60
N LEU A 3 2.49 -11.97 -13.36
CA LEU A 3 3.19 -11.33 -12.24
C LEU A 3 2.81 -12.17 -11.03
N LYS A 4 3.76 -12.98 -10.56
CA LYS A 4 3.64 -13.85 -9.40
C LYS A 4 2.94 -13.05 -8.29
N ARG A 5 1.69 -13.41 -8.02
CA ARG A 5 0.85 -12.83 -6.96
C ARG A 5 1.42 -13.05 -5.55
N THR A 6 2.57 -13.71 -5.44
CA THR A 6 3.11 -14.27 -4.20
C THR A 6 4.01 -13.36 -3.39
N ASP A 7 4.57 -12.26 -3.92
CA ASP A 7 5.60 -11.49 -3.19
C ASP A 7 5.08 -10.19 -2.50
N LEU A 8 3.81 -9.86 -2.69
CA LEU A 8 3.25 -8.60 -2.13
C LEU A 8 2.54 -8.78 -0.78
N SER A 9 2.17 -10.00 -0.38
CA SER A 9 1.33 -10.18 0.82
C SER A 9 2.15 -10.21 2.11
N LEU A 10 1.97 -9.20 2.98
CA LEU A 10 2.48 -9.13 4.37
C LEU A 10 2.00 -10.25 5.32
N ARG A 11 1.35 -11.30 4.82
CA ARG A 11 0.60 -12.23 5.65
C ARG A 11 1.56 -13.09 6.47
N ARG A 12 1.55 -12.84 7.78
CA ARG A 12 2.43 -13.43 8.81
C ARG A 12 3.87 -12.91 8.83
N GLU A 13 4.19 -11.87 8.07
CA GLU A 13 5.50 -11.23 8.15
C GLU A 13 5.68 -10.49 9.48
N ARG A 14 6.90 -10.55 10.04
CA ARG A 14 7.34 -9.75 11.19
C ARG A 14 7.79 -8.39 10.68
N VAL A 15 7.16 -7.32 11.15
CA VAL A 15 7.37 -5.98 10.60
C VAL A 15 7.84 -4.99 11.65
N VAL A 16 8.80 -4.14 11.27
CA VAL A 16 9.19 -2.96 12.05
C VAL A 16 8.53 -1.74 11.44
N LEU A 17 7.87 -0.93 12.27
CA LEU A 17 7.21 0.30 11.85
C LEU A 17 8.16 1.48 12.02
N VAL A 18 8.22 2.35 11.02
CA VAL A 18 9.07 3.54 11.03
C VAL A 18 8.25 4.77 10.71
N ARG A 19 8.35 5.79 11.56
CA ARG A 19 7.70 7.09 11.34
C ARG A 19 8.69 8.23 11.49
N VAL A 20 8.66 9.16 10.55
CA VAL A 20 9.32 10.46 10.66
C VAL A 20 8.30 11.51 11.10
N VAL A 21 8.69 12.34 12.05
CA VAL A 21 7.86 13.38 12.64
C VAL A 21 8.57 14.71 12.47
N ARG A 22 7.90 15.67 11.84
CA ARG A 22 8.44 17.02 11.68
C ARG A 22 8.56 17.74 13.01
N ASP A 23 9.61 18.54 13.17
CA ASP A 23 9.80 19.39 14.35
C ASP A 23 8.56 20.28 14.61
N GLY A 24 8.21 20.45 15.88
CA GLY A 24 7.00 21.17 16.29
C GLY A 24 5.69 20.36 16.23
N THR A 25 5.69 19.18 15.61
CA THR A 25 4.51 18.30 15.61
C THR A 25 4.31 17.69 16.99
N ARG A 26 3.11 17.89 17.59
CA ARG A 26 2.71 17.22 18.82
C ARG A 26 2.47 15.74 18.54
N LEU A 27 3.20 14.89 19.24
CA LEU A 27 3.00 13.44 19.20
C LEU A 27 1.88 13.08 20.17
N GLY A 28 0.91 12.29 19.69
CA GLY A 28 -0.07 11.64 20.57
C GLY A 28 0.55 10.51 21.38
N VAL A 29 -0.25 9.89 22.25
CA VAL A 29 0.17 8.78 23.14
C VAL A 29 0.71 7.57 22.35
N ALA A 30 0.21 7.33 21.14
CA ALA A 30 0.65 6.25 20.27
C ALA A 30 0.92 6.76 18.84
N PRO A 31 2.10 7.33 18.56
CA PRO A 31 2.43 7.90 17.24
C PRO A 31 2.30 6.91 16.08
N LEU A 32 2.56 5.63 16.31
CA LEU A 32 2.46 4.58 15.30
C LEU A 32 1.20 3.72 15.47
N GLY A 33 0.30 4.07 16.41
CA GLY A 33 -0.86 3.24 16.75
C GLY A 33 -1.83 3.00 15.59
N GLU A 34 -2.02 4.00 14.72
CA GLU A 34 -2.83 3.81 13.51
C GLU A 34 -2.15 2.86 12.52
N LEU A 35 -0.87 3.07 12.23
CA LEU A 35 -0.10 2.23 11.31
C LEU A 35 -0.02 0.78 11.82
N ALA A 36 0.15 0.59 13.13
CA ALA A 36 0.12 -0.71 13.77
C ALA A 36 -1.22 -1.42 13.58
N ARG A 37 -2.35 -0.72 13.75
CA ARG A 37 -3.69 -1.28 13.48
C ARG A 37 -3.87 -1.66 12.01
N LEU A 38 -3.33 -0.86 11.11
CA LEU A 38 -3.37 -1.13 9.68
C LEU A 38 -2.53 -2.37 9.32
N ALA A 39 -1.30 -2.48 9.84
CA ALA A 39 -0.42 -3.64 9.69
C ALA A 39 -1.05 -4.93 10.23
N ARG A 40 -1.66 -4.88 11.43
CA ARG A 40 -2.41 -6.02 11.99
C ARG A 40 -3.61 -6.39 11.11
N THR A 41 -4.26 -5.40 10.50
CA THR A 41 -5.36 -5.65 9.56
C THR A 41 -4.88 -6.38 8.30
N ALA A 42 -3.67 -6.09 7.83
CA ALA A 42 -2.97 -6.83 6.77
C ALA A 42 -2.43 -8.19 7.23
N ARG A 43 -2.62 -8.57 8.50
CA ARG A 43 -2.11 -9.81 9.14
C ARG A 43 -0.59 -9.84 9.28
N ALA A 44 0.05 -8.68 9.39
CA ALA A 44 1.45 -8.56 9.78
C ALA A 44 1.59 -8.57 11.32
N HIS A 45 2.72 -9.06 11.82
CA HIS A 45 3.08 -9.05 13.24
C HIS A 45 4.05 -7.90 13.49
N VAL A 46 3.61 -6.86 14.20
CA VAL A 46 4.47 -5.73 14.54
C VAL A 46 5.44 -6.15 15.63
N VAL A 47 6.74 -6.15 15.32
CA VAL A 47 7.82 -6.58 16.23
C VAL A 47 8.69 -5.41 16.72
N GLY A 48 8.52 -4.22 16.16
CA GLY A 48 9.22 -3.02 16.61
C GLY A 48 8.57 -1.75 16.06
N GLU A 49 8.77 -0.65 16.78
CA GLU A 49 8.30 0.68 16.40
C GLU A 49 9.43 1.69 16.60
N ILE A 50 9.70 2.48 15.56
CA ILE A 50 10.80 3.46 15.54
C ILE A 50 10.25 4.80 15.08
N VAL A 51 10.54 5.84 15.87
CA VAL A 51 10.14 7.21 15.56
C VAL A 51 11.38 8.10 15.48
N GLN A 52 11.50 8.86 14.40
CA GLN A 52 12.51 9.91 14.25
C GLN A 52 11.85 11.29 14.24
N ARG A 53 12.37 12.21 15.05
CA ARG A 53 12.04 13.64 14.93
C ARG A 53 13.12 14.34 14.10
N CYS A 54 12.72 15.15 13.13
CA CYS A 54 13.63 15.98 12.34
C CYS A 54 12.87 17.06 11.56
N ALA A 55 13.56 18.10 11.09
CA ALA A 55 12.94 19.18 10.30
C ALA A 55 12.25 18.68 9.02
N ALA A 56 12.86 17.73 8.32
CA ALA A 56 12.31 17.08 7.13
C ALA A 56 12.85 15.65 6.98
N PRO A 57 12.08 14.72 6.35
CA PRO A 57 12.57 13.39 6.02
C PRO A 57 13.81 13.43 5.13
N ASP A 58 14.69 12.44 5.29
CA ASP A 58 15.88 12.31 4.46
C ASP A 58 15.48 11.96 3.01
N PRO A 59 15.98 12.68 2.00
CA PRO A 59 15.58 12.44 0.61
C PRO A 59 16.09 11.11 0.05
N THR A 60 17.09 10.49 0.68
CA THR A 60 17.70 9.22 0.26
C THR A 60 17.10 8.03 1.00
N TYR A 61 17.02 8.10 2.32
CA TYR A 61 16.64 6.96 3.17
C TYR A 61 15.37 7.18 3.97
N TYR A 62 14.65 8.29 3.78
CA TYR A 62 13.49 8.71 4.59
C TYR A 62 13.85 9.05 6.05
N VAL A 63 14.60 8.20 6.72
CA VAL A 63 15.27 8.43 8.01
C VAL A 63 16.71 8.88 7.84
N GLY A 64 17.28 9.52 8.87
CA GLY A 64 18.70 9.91 8.86
C GLY A 64 19.63 8.71 9.01
N ARG A 65 20.90 8.83 8.60
CA ARG A 65 21.87 7.71 8.61
C ARG A 65 22.05 7.03 9.98
N GLY A 66 22.07 7.80 11.07
CA GLY A 66 22.18 7.24 12.43
C GLY A 66 20.97 6.38 12.77
N LYS A 67 19.77 6.89 12.44
CA LYS A 67 18.52 6.16 12.66
C LYS A 67 18.38 4.96 11.72
N LEU A 68 18.89 5.02 10.50
CA LEU A 68 18.93 3.87 9.61
C LEU A 68 19.71 2.69 10.22
N ARG A 69 20.82 2.96 10.92
CA ARG A 69 21.56 1.91 11.65
C ARG A 69 20.75 1.34 12.80
N GLU A 70 20.07 2.18 13.56
CA GLU A 70 19.15 1.75 14.63
C GLU A 70 18.01 0.88 14.07
N VAL A 71 17.45 1.23 12.90
CA VAL A 71 16.45 0.40 12.21
C VAL A 71 17.06 -0.96 11.84
N GLN A 72 18.28 -1.01 11.29
CA GLN A 72 18.97 -2.27 10.99
C GLN A 72 19.16 -3.14 12.23
N GLU A 73 19.59 -2.54 13.35
CA GLU A 73 19.81 -3.24 14.61
C GLU A 73 18.51 -3.83 15.16
N VAL A 74 17.43 -3.04 15.18
CA VAL A 74 16.10 -3.52 15.60
C VAL A 74 15.61 -4.63 14.69
N CYS A 75 15.73 -4.48 13.36
CA CYS A 75 15.31 -5.51 12.42
C CYS A 75 16.05 -6.84 12.66
N ARG A 76 17.37 -6.79 12.91
CA ARG A 76 18.17 -7.98 13.22
C ARG A 76 17.83 -8.58 14.58
N ALA A 77 17.67 -7.75 15.60
CA ALA A 77 17.35 -8.22 16.96
C ALA A 77 15.96 -8.84 17.06
N THR A 78 15.05 -8.46 16.16
CA THR A 78 13.65 -8.89 16.16
C THR A 78 13.30 -9.83 15.00
N ASP A 79 14.29 -10.33 14.26
CA ASP A 79 14.12 -11.14 13.03
C ASP A 79 12.98 -10.61 12.15
N ALA A 80 13.03 -9.31 11.82
CA ALA A 80 12.02 -8.69 10.98
C ALA A 80 12.17 -9.14 9.52
N ASP A 81 11.05 -9.42 8.86
CA ASP A 81 10.98 -9.78 7.44
C ASP A 81 10.85 -8.52 6.56
N ALA A 82 10.22 -7.47 7.09
CA ALA A 82 9.97 -6.22 6.36
C ALA A 82 9.94 -4.98 7.26
N VAL A 83 10.09 -3.81 6.63
CA VAL A 83 9.92 -2.49 7.27
C VAL A 83 8.75 -1.76 6.63
N ILE A 84 7.89 -1.16 7.46
CA ILE A 84 6.76 -0.33 7.00
C ILE A 84 6.99 1.12 7.41
N CYS A 85 7.01 2.01 6.44
CA CYS A 85 7.09 3.45 6.66
C CYS A 85 5.70 4.11 6.69
N ASP A 86 5.50 5.04 7.63
CA ASP A 86 4.21 5.73 7.82
C ASP A 86 3.89 6.75 6.69
N ASP A 87 4.89 7.22 5.97
CA ASP A 87 4.71 8.14 4.84
C ASP A 87 4.92 7.44 3.50
N ASP A 88 4.36 8.00 2.43
CA ASP A 88 4.64 7.56 1.08
C ASP A 88 6.11 7.76 0.71
N LEU A 89 6.71 6.72 0.15
CA LEU A 89 8.12 6.74 -0.23
C LEU A 89 8.27 6.89 -1.73
N SER A 90 9.27 7.65 -2.16
CA SER A 90 9.67 7.63 -3.57
C SER A 90 10.30 6.27 -3.91
N ALA A 91 10.20 5.86 -5.18
CA ALA A 91 10.82 4.60 -5.64
C ALA A 91 12.33 4.53 -5.38
N SER A 92 13.03 5.68 -5.35
CA SER A 92 14.45 5.74 -5.01
C SER A 92 14.69 5.49 -3.52
N GLN A 93 13.84 6.02 -2.64
CA GLN A 93 13.94 5.80 -1.20
C GLN A 93 13.67 4.34 -0.85
N VAL A 94 12.62 3.73 -1.41
CA VAL A 94 12.32 2.30 -1.23
C VAL A 94 13.54 1.47 -1.57
N ARG A 95 14.07 1.61 -2.78
CA ARG A 95 15.26 0.85 -3.22
C ARG A 95 16.46 1.08 -2.31
N LYS A 96 16.76 2.33 -1.93
CA LYS A 96 17.89 2.64 -1.08
C LYS A 96 17.75 2.05 0.32
N LEU A 97 16.53 2.02 0.85
CA LEU A 97 16.22 1.36 2.11
C LEU A 97 16.35 -0.16 1.97
N GLU A 98 15.79 -0.77 0.93
CA GLU A 98 15.91 -2.22 0.69
C GLU A 98 17.38 -2.64 0.52
N ASP A 99 18.16 -1.91 -0.28
CA ASP A 99 19.61 -2.14 -0.46
C ASP A 99 20.37 -2.04 0.87
N ALA A 100 19.98 -1.11 1.74
CA ALA A 100 20.64 -0.90 3.03
C ALA A 100 20.20 -1.91 4.09
N LEU A 101 18.93 -2.27 4.13
CA LEU A 101 18.34 -3.14 5.16
C LEU A 101 18.48 -4.62 4.81
N GLY A 102 18.51 -4.96 3.51
CA GLY A 102 18.42 -6.34 3.02
C GLY A 102 17.03 -6.95 3.21
N LEU A 103 16.02 -6.12 3.46
CA LEU A 103 14.63 -6.51 3.76
C LEU A 103 13.67 -5.76 2.82
N LYS A 104 12.46 -6.29 2.67
CA LYS A 104 11.37 -5.62 1.94
C LYS A 104 10.97 -4.33 2.66
N VAL A 105 10.70 -3.28 1.90
CA VAL A 105 10.26 -1.98 2.46
C VAL A 105 8.95 -1.59 1.82
N LEU A 106 7.94 -1.36 2.66
CA LEU A 106 6.62 -0.90 2.23
C LEU A 106 6.37 0.51 2.73
N ASP A 107 5.66 1.29 1.93
CA ASP A 107 5.09 2.55 2.38
C ASP A 107 3.61 2.42 2.78
N ARG A 108 3.05 3.50 3.31
CA ARG A 108 1.67 3.49 3.80
C ARG A 108 0.66 3.18 2.70
N SER A 109 0.83 3.73 1.50
CA SER A 109 -0.04 3.44 0.37
C SER A 109 -0.04 1.95 0.00
N GLU A 110 1.13 1.32 -0.03
CA GLU A 110 1.25 -0.12 -0.32
C GLU A 110 0.55 -0.98 0.74
N LEU A 111 0.76 -0.66 2.02
CA LEU A 111 0.08 -1.34 3.13
C LEU A 111 -1.46 -1.20 3.03
N ILE A 112 -1.96 -0.01 2.67
CA ILE A 112 -3.40 0.20 2.47
C ILE A 112 -3.93 -0.68 1.33
N LEU A 113 -3.20 -0.78 0.22
CA LEU A 113 -3.58 -1.62 -0.91
C LEU A 113 -3.62 -3.11 -0.53
N ASP A 114 -2.69 -3.59 0.31
CA ASP A 114 -2.69 -4.95 0.82
C ASP A 114 -3.89 -5.25 1.73
N VAL A 115 -4.25 -4.29 2.58
CA VAL A 115 -5.48 -4.38 3.40
C VAL A 115 -6.71 -4.50 2.49
N PHE A 116 -6.80 -3.69 1.44
CA PHE A 116 -7.91 -3.78 0.50
C PHE A 116 -7.91 -5.09 -0.29
N ALA A 117 -6.75 -5.60 -0.70
CA ALA A 117 -6.63 -6.87 -1.39
C ALA A 117 -7.16 -8.03 -0.55
N THR A 118 -6.87 -8.02 0.76
CA THR A 118 -7.36 -9.02 1.70
C THR A 118 -8.88 -8.93 1.93
N ARG A 119 -9.44 -7.71 1.85
CA ARG A 119 -10.86 -7.44 2.12
C ARG A 119 -11.76 -7.50 0.87
N ALA A 120 -11.20 -7.44 -0.33
CA ALA A 120 -11.95 -7.41 -1.58
C ALA A 120 -12.70 -8.73 -1.86
N GLN A 121 -13.95 -8.82 -1.43
CA GLN A 121 -14.79 -10.01 -1.64
C GLN A 121 -15.54 -9.96 -2.97
N THR A 122 -16.07 -8.80 -3.36
CA THR A 122 -16.87 -8.65 -4.58
C THR A 122 -16.00 -8.55 -5.82
N ARG A 123 -16.54 -8.94 -6.98
CA ARG A 123 -15.84 -8.79 -8.26
C ARG A 123 -15.45 -7.33 -8.53
N GLN A 124 -16.33 -6.38 -8.21
CA GLN A 124 -16.03 -4.95 -8.37
C GLN A 124 -14.87 -4.53 -7.48
N ALA A 125 -14.88 -4.89 -6.20
CA ALA A 125 -13.80 -4.55 -5.27
C ALA A 125 -12.47 -5.15 -5.72
N LYS A 126 -12.46 -6.43 -6.16
CA LYS A 126 -11.24 -7.08 -6.68
C LYS A 126 -10.65 -6.34 -7.88
N LEU A 127 -11.51 -5.90 -8.81
CA LEU A 127 -11.07 -5.14 -9.98
C LEU A 127 -10.54 -3.74 -9.61
N GLN A 128 -11.17 -3.06 -8.64
CA GLN A 128 -10.70 -1.75 -8.15
C GLN A 128 -9.35 -1.86 -7.45
N VAL A 129 -9.15 -2.88 -6.62
CA VAL A 129 -7.85 -3.10 -5.95
C VAL A 129 -6.76 -3.45 -6.95
N GLU A 130 -7.03 -4.35 -7.90
CA GLU A 130 -6.06 -4.69 -8.95
C GLU A 130 -5.69 -3.46 -9.78
N LEU A 131 -6.68 -2.63 -10.13
CA LEU A 131 -6.45 -1.37 -10.83
C LEU A 131 -5.54 -0.44 -10.02
N ALA A 132 -5.85 -0.23 -8.75
CA ALA A 132 -5.09 0.66 -7.88
C ALA A 132 -3.64 0.15 -7.67
N GLN A 133 -3.45 -1.16 -7.49
CA GLN A 133 -2.12 -1.77 -7.40
C GLN A 133 -1.31 -1.55 -8.68
N LEU A 134 -1.91 -1.71 -9.87
CA LEU A 134 -1.21 -1.47 -11.13
C LEU A 134 -0.89 0.01 -11.34
N GLU A 135 -1.80 0.92 -11.00
CA GLU A 135 -1.57 2.36 -11.10
C GLU A 135 -0.49 2.85 -10.13
N TYR A 136 -0.41 2.26 -8.95
CA TYR A 136 0.64 2.52 -7.97
C TYR A 136 2.00 1.95 -8.39
N ALA A 137 2.02 0.71 -8.91
CA ALA A 137 3.25 0.02 -9.32
C ALA A 137 3.86 0.61 -10.60
N LEU A 138 3.05 1.01 -11.58
CA LEU A 138 3.51 1.50 -12.89
C LEU A 138 4.58 2.61 -12.82
N PRO A 139 4.39 3.73 -12.08
CA PRO A 139 5.41 4.78 -11.97
C PRO A 139 6.70 4.31 -11.29
N ARG A 140 6.61 3.31 -10.40
CA ARG A 140 7.75 2.75 -9.66
C ARG A 140 8.56 1.78 -10.53
N LEU A 141 7.88 0.92 -11.29
CA LEU A 141 8.48 0.02 -12.28
C LEU A 141 9.25 0.78 -13.36
N MET A 142 8.70 1.91 -13.85
CA MET A 142 9.35 2.73 -14.87
C MET A 142 10.74 3.23 -14.44
N ARG A 143 10.94 3.59 -13.17
CA ARG A 143 12.24 4.04 -12.66
C ARG A 143 13.25 2.88 -12.56
N MET A 144 12.81 1.71 -12.11
CA MET A 144 13.65 0.51 -12.07
C MET A 144 14.15 0.13 -13.47
N TRP A 145 13.25 0.16 -14.46
CA TRP A 145 13.56 -0.17 -15.85
C TRP A 145 14.56 0.78 -16.51
N THR A 146 14.51 2.08 -16.20
CA THR A 146 15.51 3.06 -16.72
C THR A 146 16.94 2.80 -16.22
N HIS A 147 17.11 2.09 -15.11
CA HIS A 147 18.43 1.68 -14.63
C HIS A 147 18.92 0.40 -15.30
N LEU A 148 18.04 -0.58 -15.54
CA LEU A 148 18.37 -1.82 -16.26
C LEU A 148 18.85 -1.53 -17.69
N SER A 149 18.18 -0.63 -18.41
CA SER A 149 18.59 -0.24 -19.77
C SER A 149 19.97 0.42 -19.84
N ARG A 150 20.44 1.04 -18.74
CA ARG A 150 21.78 1.65 -18.66
C ARG A 150 22.88 0.66 -18.32
N VAL A 151 22.58 -0.41 -17.59
CA VAL A 151 23.55 -1.45 -17.22
C VAL A 151 23.81 -2.41 -18.38
N GLU A 152 22.81 -2.70 -19.21
CA GLU A 152 22.98 -3.52 -20.41
C GLU A 152 23.45 -2.72 -21.65
N GLY A 153 23.35 -1.39 -21.59
CA GLY A 153 23.55 -0.49 -22.73
C GLY A 153 24.87 0.28 -22.69
N GLY A 154 25.99 -0.43 -22.84
CA GLY A 154 27.24 0.19 -23.28
C GLY A 154 27.12 0.67 -24.73
N ILE A 155 27.27 1.99 -24.94
CA ILE A 155 27.51 2.69 -26.22
C ILE A 155 26.51 2.37 -27.36
N GLY A 156 25.53 3.27 -27.54
CA GLY A 156 25.10 3.69 -28.88
C GLY A 156 24.14 2.82 -29.69
N MET A 157 23.57 1.74 -29.14
CA MET A 157 22.57 0.92 -29.85
C MET A 157 21.25 0.92 -29.08
N ARG A 158 20.16 1.39 -29.72
CA ARG A 158 18.77 1.13 -29.26
C ARG A 158 18.51 -0.37 -29.36
N GLY A 159 18.90 -1.09 -28.31
CA GLY A 159 18.95 -2.55 -28.29
C GLY A 159 17.63 -3.25 -27.91
N PRO A 160 17.60 -4.59 -27.99
CA PRO A 160 16.42 -5.41 -27.70
C PRO A 160 15.84 -5.22 -26.28
N GLY A 161 16.66 -4.87 -25.28
CA GLY A 161 16.20 -4.60 -23.91
C GLY A 161 15.28 -3.37 -23.80
N GLU A 162 15.56 -2.29 -24.55
CA GLU A 162 14.70 -1.09 -24.56
C GLU A 162 13.31 -1.40 -25.17
N ARG A 163 13.27 -2.29 -26.18
CA ARG A 163 12.01 -2.77 -26.77
C ARG A 163 11.22 -3.68 -25.83
N GLN A 164 11.89 -4.52 -25.03
CA GLN A 164 11.23 -5.37 -24.03
C GLN A 164 10.59 -4.53 -22.92
N LEU A 165 11.32 -3.55 -22.38
CA LEU A 165 10.80 -2.61 -21.38
C LEU A 165 9.60 -1.80 -21.89
N GLU A 166 9.66 -1.33 -23.14
CA GLU A 166 8.53 -0.64 -23.74
C GLU A 166 7.31 -1.56 -23.92
N THR A 167 7.55 -2.83 -24.29
CA THR A 167 6.51 -3.83 -24.47
C THR A 167 5.82 -4.13 -23.14
N ASP A 168 6.57 -4.37 -22.07
CA ASP A 168 6.02 -4.61 -20.74
C ASP A 168 5.23 -3.41 -20.23
N ARG A 169 5.73 -2.19 -20.44
CA ARG A 169 5.00 -0.95 -20.14
C ARG A 169 3.67 -0.89 -20.90
N ARG A 170 3.66 -1.24 -22.18
CA ARG A 170 2.43 -1.25 -23.00
C ARG A 170 1.44 -2.30 -22.49
N LEU A 171 1.92 -3.47 -22.05
CA LEU A 171 1.07 -4.53 -21.48
C LEU A 171 0.38 -4.07 -20.19
N VAL A 172 1.13 -3.48 -19.25
CA VAL A 172 0.55 -2.97 -17.99
C VAL A 172 -0.48 -1.86 -18.27
N ARG A 173 -0.17 -0.92 -19.17
CA ARG A 173 -1.11 0.14 -19.55
C ARG A 173 -2.39 -0.39 -20.20
N ARG A 174 -2.28 -1.40 -21.07
CA ARG A 174 -3.45 -2.08 -21.65
C ARG A 174 -4.30 -2.72 -20.57
N ARG A 175 -3.68 -3.42 -19.62
CA ARG A 175 -4.39 -4.04 -18.49
C ARG A 175 -5.15 -3.00 -17.66
N ILE A 176 -4.53 -1.87 -17.35
CA ILE A 176 -5.18 -0.74 -16.66
C ILE A 176 -6.42 -0.26 -17.44
N GLN A 177 -6.29 -0.06 -18.76
CA GLN A 177 -7.42 0.35 -19.60
C GLN A 177 -8.56 -0.68 -19.60
N ASP A 178 -8.23 -1.97 -19.66
CA ASP A 178 -9.23 -3.04 -19.64
C ASP A 178 -9.96 -3.12 -18.30
N LEU A 179 -9.24 -2.97 -17.17
CA LEU A 179 -9.84 -2.92 -15.84
C LEU A 179 -10.78 -1.73 -15.69
N LYS A 180 -10.38 -0.54 -16.16
CA LYS A 180 -11.23 0.67 -16.18
C LYS A 180 -12.52 0.44 -16.98
N ARG A 181 -12.42 -0.18 -18.16
CA ARG A 181 -13.59 -0.52 -18.98
C ARG A 181 -14.53 -1.51 -18.29
N GLN A 182 -13.97 -2.52 -17.61
CA GLN A 182 -14.78 -3.49 -16.85
C GLN A 182 -15.52 -2.82 -15.68
N LEU A 183 -14.84 -1.95 -14.93
CA LEU A 183 -15.46 -1.19 -13.84
C LEU A 183 -16.58 -0.28 -14.34
N ALA A 184 -16.35 0.48 -15.41
CA ALA A 184 -17.38 1.34 -16.01
C ALA A 184 -18.61 0.56 -16.51
N ARG A 185 -18.47 -0.72 -16.88
CA ARG A 185 -19.63 -1.59 -17.22
C ARG A 185 -20.41 -2.00 -15.97
N ILE A 186 -19.72 -2.31 -14.88
CA ILE A 186 -20.35 -2.66 -13.59
C ILE A 186 -21.11 -1.47 -13.01
N GLU A 187 -20.49 -0.27 -13.04
CA GLU A 187 -21.10 0.96 -12.53
C GLU A 187 -22.39 1.32 -13.29
N ARG A 188 -22.35 1.30 -14.63
CA ARG A 188 -23.56 1.53 -15.45
C ARG A 188 -24.70 0.57 -15.14
N ARG A 189 -24.41 -0.72 -14.92
CA ARG A 189 -25.42 -1.71 -14.53
C ARG A 189 -26.01 -1.40 -13.15
N ARG A 190 -25.19 -0.90 -12.22
CA ARG A 190 -25.64 -0.52 -10.87
C ARG A 190 -26.52 0.72 -10.90
N GLU A 191 -26.17 1.73 -11.68
CA GLU A 191 -26.98 2.96 -11.86
C GLU A 191 -28.37 2.65 -12.39
N GLN A 192 -28.50 1.74 -13.37
CA GLN A 192 -29.79 1.30 -13.89
C GLN A 192 -30.68 0.65 -12.83
N VAL A 193 -30.09 -0.14 -11.92
CA VAL A 193 -30.83 -0.80 -10.82
C VAL A 193 -31.25 0.20 -9.75
N VAL A 194 -30.42 1.20 -9.44
CA VAL A 194 -30.74 2.22 -8.43
C VAL A 194 -31.82 3.18 -8.93
N ARG A 195 -31.77 3.60 -10.20
CA ARG A 195 -32.81 4.45 -10.81
C ARG A 195 -34.20 3.80 -10.82
N ALA A 196 -34.29 2.48 -10.76
CA ALA A 196 -35.57 1.78 -10.64
C ALA A 196 -36.19 1.85 -9.23
N ARG A 197 -35.52 2.48 -8.24
CA ARG A 197 -35.98 2.64 -6.86
C ARG A 197 -36.06 4.14 -6.52
N GLU A 198 -37.06 4.84 -7.05
CA GLU A 198 -37.16 6.31 -6.91
C GLU A 198 -37.63 6.77 -5.51
N ASP A 199 -38.21 5.89 -4.67
CA ASP A 199 -38.90 6.29 -3.43
C ASP A 199 -38.15 6.00 -2.11
N VAL A 200 -36.81 5.95 -2.10
CA VAL A 200 -36.04 5.63 -0.86
C VAL A 200 -34.97 6.66 -0.54
N THR A 201 -35.06 7.27 0.64
CA THR A 201 -34.02 8.16 1.19
C THR A 201 -32.72 7.38 1.43
N THR A 202 -31.65 7.81 0.77
CA THR A 202 -30.32 7.17 0.89
C THR A 202 -29.45 7.98 1.84
N VAL A 203 -28.98 7.35 2.93
CA VAL A 203 -28.04 7.95 3.89
C VAL A 203 -26.71 7.19 3.82
N ALA A 204 -25.60 7.92 3.70
CA ALA A 204 -24.25 7.35 3.71
C ALA A 204 -23.53 7.71 5.01
N LEU A 205 -23.13 6.69 5.77
CA LEU A 205 -22.25 6.88 6.92
C LEU A 205 -20.80 6.87 6.44
N VAL A 206 -19.96 7.80 6.89
CA VAL A 206 -18.51 7.86 6.56
C VAL A 206 -17.75 8.10 7.84
N ASP A 207 -16.65 7.40 8.04
CA ASP A 207 -15.84 7.47 9.25
C ASP A 207 -14.37 7.24 8.89
N TYR A 208 -13.45 7.80 9.67
CA TYR A 208 -12.03 7.88 9.31
C TYR A 208 -11.24 6.60 9.60
N THR A 209 -11.76 5.68 10.42
CA THR A 209 -11.16 4.35 10.64
C THR A 209 -12.02 3.56 11.63
N ASN A 210 -12.62 2.43 11.21
CA ASN A 210 -13.22 1.37 12.06
C ASN A 210 -13.85 1.75 13.42
N ALA A 211 -14.35 2.98 13.62
CA ALA A 211 -14.68 3.53 14.94
C ALA A 211 -16.15 3.27 15.33
N GLY A 212 -16.66 2.10 14.94
CA GLY A 212 -18.03 1.69 15.29
C GLY A 212 -19.09 2.03 14.24
N LYS A 213 -18.72 2.32 12.99
CA LYS A 213 -19.67 2.47 11.87
C LYS A 213 -20.62 1.27 11.73
N SER A 214 -20.08 0.05 11.84
CA SER A 214 -20.89 -1.17 11.81
C SER A 214 -21.76 -1.31 13.07
N THR A 215 -21.25 -0.87 14.23
CA THR A 215 -22.00 -0.83 15.50
C THR A 215 -23.19 0.13 15.41
N LEU A 216 -22.99 1.33 14.89
CA LEU A 216 -24.05 2.32 14.67
C LEU A 216 -25.06 1.84 13.60
N LEU A 217 -24.59 1.25 12.51
CA LEU A 217 -25.47 0.69 11.49
C LEU A 217 -26.34 -0.44 12.04
N ASN A 218 -25.76 -1.34 12.84
CA ASN A 218 -26.51 -2.42 13.50
C ASN A 218 -27.52 -1.88 14.51
N ALA A 219 -27.15 -0.84 15.28
CA ALA A 219 -28.07 -0.18 16.21
C ALA A 219 -29.25 0.48 15.49
N LEU A 220 -29.02 1.11 14.32
CA LEU A 220 -30.06 1.80 13.55
C LEU A 220 -30.95 0.87 12.73
N THR A 221 -30.43 -0.28 12.27
CA THR A 221 -31.13 -1.15 11.30
C THR A 221 -31.57 -2.50 11.88
N GLY A 222 -31.12 -2.85 13.09
CA GLY A 222 -31.30 -4.19 13.66
C GLY A 222 -30.56 -5.29 12.89
N ALA A 223 -29.76 -4.93 11.87
CA ALA A 223 -28.98 -5.88 11.09
C ALA A 223 -27.86 -6.49 11.94
N ARG A 224 -27.54 -7.77 11.70
CA ARG A 224 -26.33 -8.42 12.23
C ARG A 224 -25.19 -8.30 11.23
N THR A 225 -24.80 -7.08 10.84
CA THR A 225 -23.56 -6.94 10.07
C THR A 225 -22.38 -7.29 10.99
N LEU A 226 -21.42 -8.07 10.49
CA LEU A 226 -20.25 -8.51 11.25
C LEU A 226 -19.52 -7.28 11.84
N VAL A 227 -19.61 -7.12 13.16
CA VAL A 227 -18.74 -6.23 13.93
C VAL A 227 -17.47 -7.03 14.20
N GLU A 228 -16.47 -6.90 13.33
CA GLU A 228 -15.11 -7.30 13.71
C GLU A 228 -14.57 -6.23 14.66
N ASP A 229 -14.84 -6.41 15.96
CA ASP A 229 -14.05 -5.78 17.02
C ASP A 229 -12.64 -6.36 16.96
N LYS A 230 -11.66 -5.50 16.62
CA LYS A 230 -10.24 -5.84 16.62
C LYS A 230 -9.49 -5.16 17.77
N ASP A 231 -10.16 -5.04 18.92
CA ASP A 231 -9.56 -4.55 20.16
C ASP A 231 -9.59 -5.67 21.20
N ARG A 232 -8.65 -6.63 21.06
CA ARG A 232 -8.08 -7.42 22.15
C ARG A 232 -6.78 -8.06 21.69
#